data_AF-A0A8H6MVP0-F1
#
_entry.id   AF-A0A8H6MVP0-F1
#
_cell.length_a   1.000
_cell.length_b   1.000
_cell.length_c   1.000
_cell.angle_alpha   90.00
_cell.angle_beta   90.00
_cell.angle_gamma   90.00
#
_symmetry.space_group_name_H-M   'P 1'
#
loop_
_entity.id
_entity.type
_entity.pdbx_description
1 polymer ?
#
loop_
_entity_poly.entity_id
_entity_poly.type
_entity_poly.pdbx_seq_one_letter_code
_entity_poly.pdbx_strand_id
1 'polypeptide(L)'
;MAYRLITQVVFVGSRIVGRSFAAAYKQAQASSEYARAQAKAGNGSGGSAAKANGAAGMTLDEACKILDVEAPKDGAANAGEVMDRFKRLFDANDPKKGGSFYLQSKILRARERLEREIGPIVEKQEAEAEVKEGFKPKIYKDR
;
A
#
# COMPACT_ATOMS: atom_id res chain seq x y z
N MET A 1 17.53 39.40 37.40
CA MET A 1 16.46 39.26 36.38
C MET A 1 16.66 38.06 35.43
N ALA A 2 17.90 37.64 35.11
CA ALA A 2 18.14 36.52 34.16
C ALA A 2 17.70 35.12 34.67
N TYR A 3 17.87 34.82 35.96
CA TYR A 3 17.51 33.49 36.51
C TYR A 3 16.01 33.18 36.42
N ARG A 4 15.13 34.20 36.49
CA ARG A 4 13.67 34.03 36.36
C ARG A 4 13.25 33.70 34.93
N LEU A 5 13.97 34.21 33.94
CA LEU A 5 13.73 33.89 32.52
C LEU A 5 14.16 32.46 32.22
N ILE A 6 15.32 32.04 32.72
CA ILE A 6 15.83 30.67 32.53
C ILE A 6 14.88 29.64 33.17
N THR A 7 14.42 29.88 34.40
CA THR A 7 13.49 28.95 35.06
C THR A 7 12.14 28.88 34.34
N GLN A 8 11.64 30.00 33.81
CA GLN A 8 10.39 30.04 33.07
C GLN A 8 10.46 29.31 31.73
N VAL A 9 11.58 29.45 30.98
CA VAL A 9 11.80 28.71 29.73
C VAL A 9 11.87 27.21 29.97
N VAL A 10 12.58 26.77 31.02
CA VAL A 10 12.69 25.34 31.36
C VAL A 10 11.33 24.76 31.80
N PHE A 11 10.55 25.49 32.59
CA PHE A 11 9.23 25.03 33.05
C PHE A 11 8.18 24.95 31.94
N VAL A 12 8.22 25.89 30.99
CA VAL A 12 7.31 25.88 29.84
C VAL A 12 7.74 24.84 28.81
N GLY A 13 9.04 24.74 28.51
CA GLY A 13 9.58 23.77 27.56
C GLY A 13 9.33 22.32 27.98
N SER A 14 9.51 22.00 29.27
CA SER A 14 9.28 20.64 29.80
C SER A 14 7.82 20.17 29.69
N ARG A 15 6.83 21.06 29.86
CA ARG A 15 5.40 20.70 29.71
C ARG A 15 5.01 20.37 28.27
N ILE A 16 5.58 21.07 27.30
CA ILE A 16 5.31 20.84 25.88
C ILE A 16 5.89 19.50 25.44
N VAL A 17 7.15 19.27 25.78
CA VAL A 17 7.88 18.04 25.44
C VAL A 17 7.26 16.82 26.12
N GLY A 18 6.87 16.91 27.40
CA GLY A 18 6.21 15.81 28.11
C GLY A 18 4.86 15.43 27.52
N ARG A 19 4.04 16.40 27.09
CA ARG A 19 2.73 16.13 26.46
C ARG A 19 2.87 15.50 25.08
N SER A 20 3.88 15.89 24.28
CA SER A 20 4.11 15.26 22.97
C SER A 20 4.58 13.81 23.09
N PHE A 21 5.44 13.49 24.07
CA PHE A 21 5.83 12.10 24.31
C PHE A 21 4.67 11.22 24.80
N ALA A 22 3.82 11.73 25.69
CA ALA A 22 2.64 11.01 26.15
C ALA A 22 1.61 10.79 25.01
N ALA A 23 1.40 11.79 24.16
CA ALA A 23 0.53 11.69 22.99
C ALA A 23 1.07 10.67 21.98
N ALA A 24 2.37 10.72 21.69
CA ALA A 24 3.03 9.76 20.80
C ALA A 24 2.98 8.34 21.38
N TYR A 25 3.17 8.16 22.69
CA TYR A 25 3.06 6.85 23.34
C TYR A 25 1.64 6.29 23.26
N LYS A 26 0.62 7.12 23.52
CA LYS A 26 -0.79 6.74 23.36
C LYS A 26 -1.12 6.36 21.90
N GLN A 27 -0.56 7.09 20.94
CA GLN A 27 -0.74 6.83 19.51
C GLN A 27 -0.04 5.53 19.08
N ALA A 28 1.17 5.28 19.58
CA ALA A 28 1.90 4.03 19.36
C ALA A 28 1.12 2.84 19.92
N GLN A 29 0.61 2.94 21.16
CA GLN A 29 -0.21 1.90 21.76
C GLN A 29 -1.50 1.66 20.97
N ALA A 30 -2.24 2.72 20.60
CA ALA A 30 -3.44 2.57 19.79
C ALA A 30 -3.14 1.86 18.45
N SER A 31 -2.09 2.28 17.73
CA SER A 31 -1.69 1.63 16.47
C SER A 31 -1.30 0.16 16.65
N SER A 32 -0.67 -0.20 17.77
CA SER A 32 -0.32 -1.60 18.08
C SER A 32 -1.53 -2.46 18.43
N GLU A 33 -2.55 -1.88 19.09
CA GLU A 33 -3.79 -2.59 19.41
C GLU A 33 -4.68 -2.77 18.17
N TYR A 34 -4.72 -1.78 17.26
CA TYR A 34 -5.36 -1.96 15.94
C TYR A 34 -4.68 -3.05 15.10
N ALA A 35 -3.34 -3.10 15.10
CA ALA A 35 -2.58 -4.15 14.41
C ALA A 35 -2.81 -5.54 15.03
N ARG A 36 -2.91 -5.65 16.36
CA ARG A 36 -3.23 -6.90 17.06
C ARG A 36 -4.67 -7.34 16.86
N ALA A 37 -5.63 -6.41 16.81
CA ALA A 37 -7.02 -6.70 16.52
C ALA A 37 -7.19 -7.24 15.08
N GLN A 38 -6.47 -6.69 14.11
CA GLN A 38 -6.40 -7.21 12.74
C GLN A 38 -5.79 -8.61 12.66
N ALA A 39 -4.81 -8.93 13.51
CA ALA A 39 -4.21 -10.25 13.57
C ALA A 39 -5.13 -11.33 14.21
N LYS A 40 -6.04 -10.93 15.11
CA LYS A 40 -6.99 -11.85 15.76
C LYS A 40 -8.28 -12.10 14.97
N ALA A 41 -8.63 -11.26 13.99
CA ALA A 41 -9.88 -11.33 13.23
C ALA A 41 -9.89 -12.36 12.06
N GLY A 42 -8.94 -13.30 12.00
CA GLY A 42 -9.17 -14.57 11.31
C GLY A 42 -9.03 -14.60 9.78
N ASN A 43 -7.97 -14.02 9.21
CA ASN A 43 -7.52 -14.39 7.86
C ASN A 43 -6.01 -14.75 7.87
N GLY A 44 -5.75 -16.05 8.10
CA GLY A 44 -4.43 -16.66 8.27
C GLY A 44 -3.54 -16.70 7.01
N SER A 45 -3.25 -15.54 6.43
CA SER A 45 -2.19 -15.33 5.42
C SER A 45 -1.28 -14.12 5.77
N GLY A 46 -1.58 -13.40 6.86
CA GLY A 46 -0.90 -12.14 7.21
C GLY A 46 0.48 -12.24 7.88
N GLY A 47 0.95 -13.44 8.24
CA GLY A 47 2.25 -13.64 8.91
C GLY A 47 3.46 -13.26 8.04
N SER A 48 3.32 -13.38 6.72
CA SER A 48 4.33 -12.95 5.74
C SER A 48 4.11 -11.51 5.25
N ALA A 49 2.90 -10.96 5.40
CA ALA A 49 2.56 -9.60 4.97
C ALA A 49 3.18 -8.56 5.92
N ALA A 50 3.20 -8.78 7.23
CA ALA A 50 3.82 -7.83 8.17
C ALA A 50 5.36 -7.80 8.04
N LYS A 51 6.01 -8.93 7.69
CA LYS A 51 7.45 -8.97 7.40
C LYS A 51 7.79 -8.39 6.02
N ALA A 52 6.87 -8.45 5.06
CA ALA A 52 6.96 -7.77 3.77
C ALA A 52 6.69 -6.26 3.86
N ASN A 53 5.85 -5.82 4.81
CA ASN A 53 5.50 -4.41 5.02
C ASN A 53 6.52 -3.65 5.90
N GLY A 54 7.36 -4.36 6.66
CA GLY A 54 8.42 -3.75 7.49
C GLY A 54 9.76 -3.56 6.77
N ALA A 55 9.95 -4.18 5.60
CA ALA A 55 11.16 -4.08 4.79
C ALA A 55 10.82 -4.16 3.29
N ALA A 56 10.53 -3.02 2.67
CA ALA A 56 10.48 -2.81 1.21
C ALA A 56 9.23 -3.23 0.37
N GLY A 57 8.10 -3.66 0.95
CA GLY A 57 6.85 -3.91 0.21
C GLY A 57 5.86 -2.73 0.24
N MET A 58 5.20 -2.43 -0.89
CA MET A 58 4.08 -1.48 -1.00
C MET A 58 2.75 -2.22 -0.81
N THR A 59 1.81 -1.66 -0.04
CA THR A 59 0.49 -2.30 0.15
C THR A 59 -0.42 -2.07 -1.06
N LEU A 60 -1.47 -2.91 -1.21
CA LEU A 60 -2.45 -2.75 -2.30
C LEU A 60 -3.17 -1.40 -2.19
N ASP A 61 -3.64 -1.04 -1.00
CA ASP A 61 -4.31 0.23 -0.73
C ASP A 61 -3.43 1.44 -1.06
N GLU A 62 -2.13 1.37 -0.75
CA GLU A 62 -1.18 2.42 -1.14
C GLU A 62 -1.01 2.48 -2.65
N ALA A 63 -0.92 1.33 -3.33
CA ALA A 63 -0.76 1.30 -4.78
C ALA A 63 -2.00 1.89 -5.50
N CYS A 64 -3.20 1.55 -5.04
CA CYS A 64 -4.45 2.15 -5.52
C CYS A 64 -4.46 3.67 -5.34
N LYS A 65 -4.04 4.15 -4.16
CA LYS A 65 -3.97 5.60 -3.88
C LYS A 65 -2.90 6.31 -4.73
N ILE A 66 -1.77 5.68 -4.99
CA ILE A 66 -0.69 6.26 -5.80
C ILE A 66 -1.11 6.41 -7.26
N LEU A 67 -1.79 5.43 -7.84
CA LEU A 67 -2.26 5.47 -9.23
C LEU A 67 -3.64 6.11 -9.40
N ASP A 68 -4.31 6.49 -8.31
CA ASP A 68 -5.66 7.06 -8.31
C ASP A 68 -6.66 6.13 -9.04
N VAL A 69 -6.65 4.87 -8.63
CA VAL A 69 -7.53 3.81 -9.17
C VAL A 69 -8.29 3.14 -8.03
N GLU A 70 -9.50 2.68 -8.33
CA GLU A 70 -10.29 1.94 -7.35
C GLU A 70 -9.69 0.56 -7.07
N ALA A 71 -9.86 0.09 -5.82
CA ALA A 71 -9.45 -1.26 -5.47
C ALA A 71 -10.21 -2.29 -6.33
N PRO A 72 -9.57 -3.39 -6.78
CA PRO A 72 -10.25 -4.43 -7.54
C PRO A 72 -11.31 -5.10 -6.67
N LYS A 73 -12.56 -4.63 -6.73
CA LYS A 73 -13.66 -5.16 -5.90
C LYS A 73 -14.36 -6.36 -6.55
N ASP A 74 -14.38 -6.42 -7.89
CA ASP A 74 -15.10 -7.44 -8.66
C ASP A 74 -14.25 -8.05 -9.79
N GLY A 75 -12.93 -8.02 -9.60
CA GLY A 75 -11.94 -8.56 -10.53
C GLY A 75 -11.78 -7.85 -11.88
N ALA A 76 -12.65 -6.91 -12.21
CA ALA A 76 -12.39 -5.90 -13.23
C ALA A 76 -11.52 -4.78 -12.64
N ALA A 77 -10.25 -5.07 -12.37
CA ALA A 77 -9.29 -3.97 -12.40
C ALA A 77 -9.21 -3.54 -13.87
N ASN A 78 -9.58 -2.30 -14.18
CA ASN A 78 -9.37 -1.74 -15.51
C ASN A 78 -7.86 -1.66 -15.76
N ALA A 79 -7.26 -2.75 -16.24
CA ALA A 79 -5.83 -2.81 -16.55
C ALA A 79 -5.43 -1.69 -17.52
N GLY A 80 -6.35 -1.30 -18.42
CA GLY A 80 -6.22 -0.11 -19.27
C GLY A 80 -6.09 1.18 -18.47
N GLU A 81 -6.98 1.43 -17.50
CA GLU A 81 -6.96 2.63 -16.66
C GLU A 81 -5.70 2.70 -15.80
N VAL A 82 -5.27 1.58 -15.21
CA VAL A 82 -4.02 1.50 -14.44
C VAL A 82 -2.82 1.90 -15.31
N MET A 83 -2.77 1.42 -16.55
CA MET A 83 -1.68 1.72 -17.48
C MET A 83 -1.69 3.17 -17.96
N ASP A 84 -2.86 3.74 -18.22
CA ASP A 84 -3.00 5.14 -18.64
C ASP A 84 -2.63 6.10 -17.50
N ARG A 85 -3.11 5.82 -16.28
CA ARG A 85 -2.73 6.57 -15.07
C ARG A 85 -1.24 6.46 -14.79
N PHE A 86 -0.68 5.27 -14.89
CA PHE A 86 0.75 5.03 -14.75
C PHE A 86 1.56 5.88 -15.74
N LYS A 87 1.27 5.81 -17.06
CA LYS A 87 2.01 6.58 -18.07
C LYS A 87 1.99 8.07 -17.77
N ARG A 88 0.80 8.62 -17.49
CA ARG A 88 0.64 10.05 -17.19
C ARG A 88 1.46 10.48 -15.98
N LEU A 89 1.39 9.73 -14.88
CA LEU A 89 2.11 10.06 -13.65
C LEU A 89 3.61 9.83 -13.78
N PHE A 90 4.03 8.77 -14.48
CA PHE A 90 5.44 8.43 -14.69
C PHE A 90 6.15 9.48 -15.55
N ASP A 91 5.53 9.92 -16.64
CA ASP A 91 6.10 10.92 -17.55
C ASP A 91 6.13 12.31 -16.91
N ALA A 92 5.13 12.66 -16.10
CA ALA A 92 5.08 13.92 -15.36
C ALA A 92 6.15 13.99 -14.26
N ASN A 93 6.61 12.85 -13.74
CA ASN A 93 7.61 12.76 -12.68
C ASN A 93 9.01 12.34 -13.20
N ASP A 94 9.26 12.43 -14.50
CA ASP A 94 10.56 12.13 -15.10
C ASP A 94 11.67 13.02 -14.50
N PRO A 95 12.71 12.45 -13.86
CA PRO A 95 13.83 13.19 -13.29
C PRO A 95 14.53 14.10 -14.30
N LYS A 96 14.54 13.72 -15.59
CA LYS A 96 15.15 14.52 -16.65
C LYS A 96 14.38 15.82 -16.94
N LYS A 97 13.09 15.85 -16.59
CA LYS A 97 12.19 17.01 -16.78
C LYS A 97 11.98 17.80 -15.47
N GLY A 98 12.82 17.56 -14.45
CA GLY A 98 12.69 18.19 -13.14
C GLY A 98 11.75 17.46 -12.17
N GLY A 99 11.32 16.24 -12.51
CA GLY A 99 10.57 15.37 -11.61
C GLY A 99 11.45 14.72 -10.54
N SER A 100 10.83 13.93 -9.66
CA SER A 100 11.53 13.21 -8.58
C SER A 100 11.71 11.74 -8.93
N PHE A 101 12.96 11.27 -8.93
CA PHE A 101 13.28 9.85 -9.10
C PHE A 101 12.61 8.98 -8.04
N TYR A 102 12.45 9.50 -6.82
CA TYR A 102 11.75 8.80 -5.76
C TYR A 102 10.28 8.60 -6.08
N LEU A 103 9.59 9.66 -6.54
CA LEU A 103 8.18 9.57 -6.92
C LEU A 103 7.98 8.65 -8.12
N GLN A 104 8.84 8.76 -9.14
CA GLN A 104 8.83 7.87 -10.29
C GLN A 104 9.02 6.39 -9.88
N SER A 105 9.94 6.12 -8.97
CA SER A 105 10.17 4.78 -8.41
C SER A 105 8.97 4.26 -7.60
N LYS A 106 8.25 5.13 -6.90
CA LYS A 106 7.02 4.76 -6.18
C LYS A 106 5.87 4.46 -7.13
N ILE A 107 5.70 5.25 -8.18
CA ILE A 107 4.70 5.02 -9.22
C ILE A 107 4.94 3.67 -9.92
N LEU A 108 6.20 3.35 -10.24
CA LEU A 108 6.57 2.05 -10.80
C LEU A 108 6.19 0.89 -9.88
N ARG A 109 6.57 0.97 -8.59
CA ARG A 109 6.24 -0.08 -7.61
C ARG A 109 4.75 -0.23 -7.37
N ALA A 110 3.98 0.85 -7.47
CA ALA A 110 2.52 0.80 -7.37
C ALA A 110 1.91 0.00 -8.53
N ARG A 111 2.39 0.22 -9.76
CA ARG A 111 1.96 -0.56 -10.93
C ARG A 111 2.30 -2.04 -10.76
N GLU A 112 3.55 -2.37 -10.43
CA GLU A 112 3.98 -3.76 -10.21
C GLU A 112 3.13 -4.46 -9.13
N ARG A 113 2.79 -3.72 -8.08
CA ARG A 113 1.96 -4.22 -6.97
C ARG A 113 0.54 -4.54 -7.42
N LEU A 114 -0.05 -3.70 -8.27
CA LEU A 114 -1.40 -3.90 -8.81
C LEU A 114 -1.43 -5.00 -9.86
N GLU A 115 -0.47 -5.04 -10.79
CA GLU A 115 -0.38 -6.10 -11.81
C GLU A 115 -0.29 -7.50 -11.17
N ARG A 116 0.46 -7.64 -10.07
CA ARG A 116 0.56 -8.90 -9.32
C ARG A 116 -0.77 -9.38 -8.73
N GLU A 117 -1.72 -8.49 -8.50
CA GLU A 117 -3.04 -8.81 -7.95
C GLU A 117 -4.06 -9.05 -9.05
N ILE A 118 -3.92 -8.35 -10.18
CA ILE A 118 -4.79 -8.52 -11.34
C ILE A 118 -4.57 -9.88 -12.00
N GLY A 119 -3.32 -10.34 -12.12
CA GLY A 119 -3.00 -11.66 -12.72
C GLY A 119 -3.81 -12.84 -12.16
N PRO A 120 -3.77 -13.13 -10.85
CA PRO A 120 -4.50 -14.24 -10.25
C PRO A 120 -6.02 -14.05 -10.24
N ILE A 121 -6.50 -12.82 -10.39
CA ILE A 121 -7.93 -12.50 -10.50
C ILE A 121 -8.43 -12.87 -11.90
N VAL A 122 -7.69 -12.50 -12.95
CA VAL A 122 -8.03 -12.83 -14.34
C VAL A 122 -8.04 -14.35 -14.53
N GLU A 123 -7.04 -15.06 -14.02
CA GLU A 123 -6.99 -16.53 -14.10
C GLU A 123 -8.17 -17.22 -13.39
N LYS A 124 -8.60 -16.68 -12.23
CA LYS A 124 -9.78 -17.21 -11.53
C LYS A 124 -11.08 -16.92 -12.28
N GLN A 125 -11.21 -15.75 -12.89
CA GLN A 125 -12.37 -15.41 -13.70
C GLN A 125 -12.44 -16.23 -14.98
N GLU A 126 -11.31 -16.48 -15.64
CA GLU A 126 -11.21 -17.37 -16.80
C GLU A 126 -11.54 -18.81 -16.40
N ALA A 127 -11.02 -19.30 -15.27
CA ALA A 127 -11.36 -20.62 -14.76
C ALA A 127 -12.85 -20.75 -14.38
N GLU A 128 -13.45 -19.73 -13.76
CA GLU A 128 -14.89 -19.71 -13.44
C GLU A 128 -15.77 -19.58 -14.70
N ALA A 129 -15.29 -18.86 -15.73
CA ALA A 129 -15.94 -18.78 -17.03
C ALA A 129 -15.85 -20.13 -17.78
N GLU A 130 -14.70 -20.79 -17.78
CA GLU A 130 -14.52 -22.13 -18.36
C GLU A 130 -15.36 -23.20 -17.64
N VAL A 131 -15.53 -23.09 -16.33
CA VAL A 131 -16.42 -23.95 -15.54
C VAL A 131 -17.89 -23.68 -15.86
N LYS A 132 -18.29 -22.42 -16.07
CA LYS A 132 -19.67 -22.05 -16.48
C LYS A 132 -19.99 -22.40 -17.93
N GLU A 133 -19.02 -22.29 -18.84
CA GLU A 133 -19.20 -22.61 -20.27
C GLU A 133 -19.05 -24.11 -20.60
N GLY A 134 -18.70 -24.92 -19.60
CA GLY A 134 -18.53 -26.36 -19.72
C GLY A 134 -17.14 -26.72 -20.19
N PHE A 135 -16.39 -27.39 -19.31
CA PHE A 135 -15.02 -27.87 -19.50
C PHE A 135 -14.80 -28.53 -20.87
N LYS A 136 -14.11 -27.83 -21.78
CA LYS A 136 -13.61 -28.37 -23.06
C LYS A 136 -12.08 -28.38 -23.02
N PRO A 137 -11.45 -29.43 -22.44
CA PRO A 137 -10.01 -29.48 -22.34
C PRO A 137 -9.43 -29.49 -23.75
N LYS A 138 -8.56 -28.52 -24.06
CA LYS A 138 -7.68 -28.59 -25.23
C LYS A 138 -6.66 -29.67 -24.97
N ILE A 139 -7.05 -30.92 -25.24
CA ILE A 139 -6.13 -32.05 -25.30
C ILE A 139 -5.19 -31.71 -26.46
N TYR A 140 -3.98 -31.25 -26.15
CA TYR A 140 -2.90 -31.26 -27.12
C TYR A 140 -2.72 -32.71 -27.52
N LYS A 141 -3.23 -33.06 -28.70
CA LYS A 141 -3.05 -34.35 -29.29
C LYS A 141 -1.65 -34.33 -29.88
N ASP A 142 -0.75 -35.08 -29.27
CA ASP A 142 0.58 -35.36 -29.77
C ASP A 142 0.54 -35.59 -31.29
N ARG A 143 1.41 -34.89 -32.01
CA ARG A 143 1.99 -35.41 -33.23
C ARG A 143 3.41 -34.90 -33.38
#